data_AF-A0A9Q2NFF0-F1
#
_entry.id   AF-A0A9Q2NFF0-F1
#
_cell.length_a   1.000
_cell.length_b   1.000
_cell.length_c   1.000
_cell.angle_alpha   90.00
_cell.angle_beta   90.00
_cell.angle_gamma   90.00
#
_symmetry.space_group_name_H-M   'P 1'
#
loop_
_entity.id
_entity.type
_entity.pdbx_description
1 polymer ?
#
loop_
_entity_poly.entity_id
_entity_poly.type
_entity_poly.pdbx_seq_one_letter_code
_entity_poly.pdbx_strand_id
1 'polypeptide(L)' 'MASAEDFLIAEDEAIEIIKDQISIIAGEWDANCEIAGLSPTDKSLFAGRQFLNPYCVEGLGNDHAELIRHFERARAHLTG' A
#
# COMPACT_ATOMS: atom_id res chain seq x y z
N MET A 1 4.11 14.67 4.55
CA MET A 1 2.97 14.75 3.61
C MET A 1 2.89 16.12 2.93
N ALA A 2 4.03 16.70 2.55
CA ALA A 2 4.11 18.08 2.04
C ALA A 2 3.36 18.31 0.73
N SER A 3 3.19 17.26 -0.09
CA SER A 3 2.50 17.37 -1.38
C SER A 3 0.97 17.47 -1.28
N ALA A 4 0.35 17.28 -0.10
CA ALA A 4 -1.11 17.37 0.03
C ALA A 4 -1.65 18.72 -0.47
N GLU A 5 -0.93 19.81 -0.20
CA GLU A 5 -1.25 21.16 -0.66
C GLU A 5 -1.21 21.29 -2.20
N ASP A 6 -0.28 20.60 -2.87
CA ASP A 6 -0.19 20.58 -4.34
C ASP A 6 -1.44 19.93 -4.97
N PHE A 7 -2.09 19.03 -4.24
CA PHE A 7 -3.33 18.36 -4.64
C PHE A 7 -4.59 19.04 -4.08
N LEU A 8 -4.45 20.19 -3.40
CA LEU A 8 -5.55 20.94 -2.79
C LEU A 8 -6.37 20.13 -1.77
N ILE A 9 -5.73 19.21 -1.06
CA ILE A 9 -6.35 18.38 -0.02
C ILE A 9 -5.66 18.60 1.33
N ALA A 10 -6.39 18.33 2.42
CA ALA A 10 -5.82 18.34 3.77
C ALA A 10 -4.87 17.14 3.96
N GLU A 11 -3.92 17.27 4.89
CA GLU A 11 -3.00 16.18 5.20
C GLU A 11 -3.73 14.92 5.70
N ASP A 12 -4.70 15.10 6.57
CA ASP A 12 -5.56 14.06 7.12
C ASP A 12 -6.42 13.40 6.03
N GLU A 13 -6.86 14.13 5.02
CA GLU A 13 -7.52 13.56 3.84
C GLU A 13 -6.54 12.73 3.00
N ALA A 14 -5.31 13.22 2.79
CA ALA A 14 -4.26 12.46 2.10
C ALA A 14 -3.93 11.14 2.83
N ILE A 15 -3.91 11.15 4.17
CA ILE A 15 -3.70 9.94 4.98
C ILE A 15 -4.78 8.91 4.71
N GLU A 16 -6.04 9.31 4.74
CA GLU A 16 -7.16 8.39 4.52
C GLU A 16 -7.17 7.84 3.09
N ILE A 17 -6.89 8.69 2.08
CA ILE A 17 -6.72 8.22 0.69
C ILE A 17 -5.62 7.16 0.59
N ILE A 18 -4.46 7.39 1.23
CA ILE A 18 -3.36 6.42 1.21
C ILE A 18 -3.78 5.11 1.90
N LYS A 19 -4.47 5.17 3.05
CA LYS A 19 -4.98 3.98 3.76
C LYS A 19 -5.97 3.18 2.91
N ASP A 20 -6.88 3.87 2.22
CA ASP A 20 -7.86 3.23 1.35
C ASP A 20 -7.16 2.55 0.17
N GLN A 21 -6.20 3.22 -0.47
CA GLN A 21 -5.39 2.63 -1.54
C GLN A 21 -4.63 1.38 -1.06
N ILE A 22 -4.00 1.43 0.11
CA ILE A 22 -3.32 0.28 0.72
C ILE A 22 -4.30 -0.89 0.89
N SER A 23 -5.48 -0.62 1.42
CA SER A 23 -6.51 -1.63 1.68
C SER A 23 -7.03 -2.27 0.39
N ILE A 24 -7.31 -1.46 -0.63
CA ILE A 24 -7.79 -1.93 -1.94
C ILE A 24 -6.72 -2.76 -2.64
N ILE A 25 -5.47 -2.27 -2.70
CA ILE A 25 -4.38 -3.01 -3.35
C ILE A 25 -4.19 -4.38 -2.69
N ALA A 26 -4.24 -4.44 -1.35
CA ALA A 26 -4.11 -5.69 -0.63
C ALA A 26 -5.30 -6.63 -0.83
N GLY A 27 -6.53 -6.10 -0.74
CA GLY A 27 -7.75 -6.90 -0.89
C GLY A 27 -7.97 -7.44 -2.30
N GLU A 28 -7.57 -6.68 -3.32
CA GLU A 28 -7.80 -7.02 -4.73
C GLU A 28 -6.60 -7.72 -5.38
N TRP A 29 -5.52 -7.98 -4.63
CA TRP A 29 -4.29 -8.56 -5.18
C TRP A 29 -4.55 -9.88 -5.92
N ASP A 30 -5.32 -10.77 -5.30
CA ASP A 30 -5.58 -12.11 -5.82
C ASP A 30 -6.43 -12.07 -7.09
N ALA A 31 -7.53 -11.32 -7.06
CA ALA A 31 -8.41 -11.15 -8.21
C ALA A 31 -7.69 -10.49 -9.40
N ASN A 32 -6.87 -9.47 -9.15
CA ASN A 32 -6.09 -8.82 -10.19
C ASN A 32 -5.02 -9.75 -10.78
N CYS A 33 -4.37 -10.58 -9.95
CA CYS A 33 -3.41 -11.56 -10.45
C CYS A 33 -4.07 -12.63 -11.33
N GLU A 34 -5.29 -13.06 -10.99
CA GLU A 34 -6.08 -13.96 -11.80
C GLU A 34 -6.43 -13.34 -13.16
N ILE A 35 -6.94 -12.10 -13.17
CA ILE A 35 -7.25 -11.34 -14.41
C ILE A 35 -6.00 -11.16 -15.28
N ALA A 36 -4.85 -10.88 -14.65
CA ALA A 36 -3.59 -10.70 -15.35
C ALA A 36 -2.93 -12.02 -15.82
N GLY A 37 -3.48 -13.18 -15.44
CA GLY A 37 -2.92 -14.48 -15.79
C GLY A 37 -1.56 -14.76 -15.15
N LEU A 38 -1.30 -14.20 -13.96
CA LEU A 38 -0.04 -14.40 -13.24
C LEU A 38 0.06 -15.84 -12.72
N SER A 39 1.24 -16.45 -12.90
CA SER A 39 1.53 -17.74 -12.27
C SER A 39 1.63 -17.57 -10.74
N PRO A 40 1.45 -18.64 -9.94
CA PRO A 40 1.67 -18.57 -8.49
C PRO A 40 3.07 -18.08 -8.11
N THR A 41 4.07 -18.45 -8.92
CA THR A 41 5.46 -18.01 -8.75
C THR A 41 5.59 -16.49 -8.98
N ASP A 42 5.02 -15.96 -10.06
CA ASP A 42 5.10 -14.53 -10.38
C ASP A 42 4.29 -13.68 -9.39
N LYS A 43 3.11 -14.17 -8.99
CA LYS A 43 2.30 -13.57 -7.91
C LYS A 43 3.11 -13.45 -6.63
N SER A 44 3.77 -14.52 -6.19
CA SER A 44 4.62 -14.49 -4.99
C SER A 44 5.84 -13.58 -5.16
N LEU A 45 6.43 -13.55 -6.36
CA LEU A 45 7.57 -12.69 -6.67
C LEU A 45 7.19 -11.19 -6.60
N PHE A 46 6.03 -10.80 -7.10
CA PHE A 46 5.61 -9.39 -7.17
C PHE A 46 4.98 -8.87 -5.88
N ALA A 47 4.37 -9.75 -5.07
CA ALA A 47 3.76 -9.39 -3.80
C ALA A 47 4.77 -8.67 -2.88
N GLY A 48 4.42 -7.45 -2.44
CA GLY A 48 5.26 -6.64 -1.55
C GLY A 48 6.56 -6.10 -2.18
N ARG A 49 6.77 -6.27 -3.50
CA ARG A 49 7.93 -5.74 -4.25
C ARG A 49 7.54 -4.65 -5.24
N GLN A 50 6.58 -4.94 -6.12
CA GLN A 50 6.05 -3.97 -7.08
C GLN A 50 5.02 -3.07 -6.39
N PHE A 51 4.06 -3.68 -5.72
CA PHE A 51 3.01 -3.02 -4.95
C PHE A 51 3.22 -3.25 -3.46
N LEU A 52 2.88 -2.25 -2.65
CA LEU A 52 3.19 -2.20 -1.21
C LEU A 52 4.66 -2.51 -0.93
N ASN A 53 5.53 -1.91 -1.73
CA ASN A 53 6.97 -1.96 -1.52
C ASN A 53 7.33 -1.29 -0.17
N PRO A 54 8.26 -1.83 0.64
CA PRO A 54 8.66 -1.21 1.91
C PRO A 54 9.09 0.26 1.80
N TYR A 55 9.58 0.70 0.65
CA TYR A 55 9.91 2.10 0.40
C TYR A 55 8.69 3.06 0.44
N CYS A 56 7.46 2.55 0.35
CA CYS A 56 6.24 3.36 0.44
C CYS A 56 6.08 4.10 1.78
N VAL A 57 6.69 3.58 2.85
CA VAL A 57 6.63 4.17 4.20
C VAL A 57 8.00 4.64 4.69
N GLU A 58 9.04 4.53 3.86
CA GLU A 58 10.37 5.02 4.22
C GLU A 58 10.34 6.55 4.43
N GLY A 59 10.96 7.00 5.52
CA GLY A 59 10.99 8.42 5.88
C GLY A 59 9.74 8.94 6.57
N LEU A 60 8.69 8.12 6.74
CA LEU A 60 7.57 8.49 7.62
C LEU A 60 8.00 8.38 9.09
N GLY A 61 7.80 9.48 9.83
CA GLY A 61 8.11 9.56 11.26
C GLY A 61 7.00 9.01 12.16
N ASN A 62 7.21 9.13 13.48
CA ASN A 62 6.26 8.67 14.50
C ASN A 62 4.87 9.33 14.39
N ASP A 63 4.79 10.53 13.82
CA ASP A 63 3.51 11.23 13.59
C ASP A 63 2.58 10.47 12.64
N HIS A 64 3.12 9.52 11.86
CA HIS A 64 2.36 8.66 10.95
C HIS A 64 2.35 7.18 11.37
N ALA A 65 2.58 6.88 12.65
CA ALA A 65 2.70 5.50 13.13
C ALA A 65 1.46 4.62 12.84
N GLU A 66 0.26 5.18 12.84
CA GLU A 66 -0.97 4.47 12.45
C GLU A 66 -0.95 4.08 10.97
N LEU A 67 -0.54 4.99 10.08
CA LEU A 67 -0.44 4.70 8.65
C LEU A 67 0.62 3.63 8.37
N ILE A 68 1.77 3.69 9.04
CA ILE A 68 2.82 2.67 8.95
C ILE A 68 2.28 1.31 9.41
N ARG A 69 1.57 1.26 10.54
CA ARG A 69 0.95 0.00 11.02
C ARG A 69 -0.06 -0.57 10.03
N HIS A 70 -0.87 0.29 9.43
CA HIS A 70 -1.85 -0.11 8.41
C HIS A 70 -1.16 -0.70 7.18
N PHE A 71 -0.11 -0.03 6.69
CA PHE A 71 0.74 -0.52 5.61
C PHE A 71 1.36 -1.89 5.92
N GLU A 72 1.99 -2.06 7.09
CA GLU A 72 2.65 -3.33 7.44
C GLU A 72 1.66 -4.48 7.55
N ARG A 73 0.45 -4.23 8.09
CA ARG A 73 -0.61 -5.25 8.13
C ARG A 73 -1.04 -5.67 6.72
N ALA A 74 -1.28 -4.70 5.85
CA ALA A 74 -1.66 -4.96 4.47
C ALA A 74 -0.57 -5.72 3.72
N ARG A 75 0.69 -5.28 3.84
CA ARG A 75 1.83 -5.95 3.23
C ARG A 75 2.00 -7.40 3.71
N ALA A 76 1.88 -7.63 5.02
CA ALA A 76 1.94 -8.98 5.58
C ALA A 76 0.84 -9.89 5.00
N HIS A 77 -0.35 -9.35 4.70
CA HIS A 77 -1.42 -10.09 4.04
C HIS A 77 -1.09 -10.49 2.60
N LEU A 78 -0.38 -9.65 1.81
CA LEU A 78 0.02 -10.04 0.44
C LEU A 78 1.18 -11.05 0.42
N THR A 79 2.08 -10.97 1.40
CA THR A 79 3.36 -11.72 1.37
C THR A 79 3.34 -13.03 2.16
N GLY A 80 2.35 -13.22 3.03
CA GLY A 80 2.16 -14.43 3.85
C GLY A 80 1.24 -15.44 3.18
#